data_AF-A0A8I0FBT8-F1
#
_entry.id   AF-A0A8I0FBT8-F1
#
_cell.length_a   1.000
_cell.length_b   1.000
_cell.length_c   1.000
_cell.angle_alpha   90.00
_cell.angle_beta   90.00
_cell.angle_gamma   90.00
#
_symmetry.space_group_name_H-M   'P 1'
#
loop_
_entity.id
_entity.type
_entity.pdbx_description
1 polymer ?
#
loop_
_entity_poly.entity_id
_entity_poly.type
_entity_poly.pdbx_seq_one_letter_code
_entity_poly.pdbx_strand_id
1 'polypeptide(L)' 'MDVIIQKIHQLTPTIRAFELVAANGTELPSFEAGAHIDVHLKNGLTRQYSLSNCCTEKHR' A
#
# COMPACT_ATOMS: atom_id res chain seq x y z
N MET A 1 9.10 7.60 -3.05
CA MET A 1 8.10 7.48 -4.13
C MET A 1 6.77 7.85 -3.54
N ASP A 2 6.02 8.72 -4.21
CA ASP A 2 4.72 9.15 -3.73
C ASP A 2 3.62 8.24 -4.30
N VAL A 3 2.68 7.89 -3.43
CA VAL A 3 1.53 7.06 -3.75
C VAL A 3 0.25 7.79 -3.37
N ILE A 4 -0.83 7.45 -4.05
CA ILE A 4 -2.19 7.89 -3.72
C ILE A 4 -3.03 6.69 -3.33
N ILE A 5 -4.04 6.93 -2.50
CA ILE A 5 -5.02 5.91 -2.13
C ILE A 5 -6.05 5.84 -3.25
N GLN A 6 -6.05 4.75 -4.00
CA GLN A 6 -7.05 4.48 -5.03
C GLN A 6 -8.36 4.00 -4.39
N LYS A 7 -8.27 3.19 -3.33
CA LYS A 7 -9.44 2.63 -2.64
C LYS A 7 -9.18 2.38 -1.17
N ILE A 8 -10.24 2.48 -0.38
CA ILE A 8 -10.25 2.12 1.04
C ILE A 8 -11.35 1.09 1.26
N HIS A 9 -11.02 -0.04 1.86
CA HIS A 9 -11.98 -1.07 2.26
C HIS A 9 -12.06 -1.13 3.78
N GLN A 10 -13.26 -1.00 4.34
CA GLN A 10 -13.49 -1.31 5.75
C GLN A 10 -13.66 -2.82 5.89
N LEU A 11 -12.69 -3.51 6.50
CA LEU A 11 -12.74 -4.97 6.65
C LEU A 11 -13.45 -5.39 7.94
N THR A 12 -13.20 -4.65 9.02
CA THR A 12 -13.83 -4.83 10.33
C THR A 12 -14.07 -3.45 10.95
N PRO A 13 -14.75 -3.28 12.09
CA PRO A 13 -14.90 -1.97 12.72
C PRO A 13 -13.57 -1.25 13.03
N THR A 14 -12.46 -1.98 13.17
CA THR A 14 -11.14 -1.45 13.58
C THR A 14 -10.04 -1.64 12.55
N ILE A 15 -10.30 -2.37 11.44
CA ILE A 15 -9.30 -2.67 10.41
C ILE A 15 -9.78 -2.14 9.05
N ARG A 16 -8.88 -1.44 8.37
CA ARG A 16 -9.05 -0.96 6.99
C ARG A 16 -7.93 -1.50 6.11
N ALA A 17 -8.25 -1.82 4.86
CA ALA A 17 -7.27 -2.06 3.81
C ALA A 17 -7.23 -0.87 2.85
N PHE A 18 -6.03 -0.55 2.38
CA PHE A 18 -5.77 0.56 1.48
C PHE A 18 -5.15 0.02 0.20
N GLU A 19 -5.72 0.39 -0.95
CA GLU A 19 -5.13 0.13 -2.25
C GLU A 19 -4.35 1.37 -2.67
N LEU A 20 -3.05 1.20 -2.88
CA LEU A 20 -2.10 2.26 -3.18
C LEU A 20 -1.63 2.13 -4.63
N VAL A 21 -1.60 3.26 -5.34
CA VAL A 21 -1.06 3.35 -6.70
C VAL A 21 -0.07 4.50 -6.79
N ALA A 22 0.86 4.44 -7.74
CA ALA A 22 1.85 5.49 -7.92
C ALA A 22 1.15 6.81 -8.31
N ALA A 23 1.52 7.91 -7.65
CA ALA A 23 0.88 9.21 -7.88
C ALA A 23 1.10 9.77 -9.31
N ASN A 24 2.19 9.34 -9.95
CA ASN A 24 2.58 9.70 -11.31
C ASN A 24 2.05 8.72 -12.38
N GLY A 25 1.27 7.70 -12.00
CA GLY A 25 0.71 6.71 -12.91
C GLY A 25 1.69 5.66 -13.44
N THR A 26 2.91 5.57 -12.91
CA THR A 26 3.87 4.52 -13.29
C THR A 26 3.59 3.20 -12.57
N GLU A 27 4.11 2.08 -13.10
CA GLU A 27 4.07 0.81 -12.37
C GLU A 27 4.86 0.89 -11.05
N LEU A 28 4.32 0.27 -10.00
CA LEU A 28 5.02 0.07 -8.74
C LEU A 28 6.12 -1.01 -8.88
N PRO A 29 7.19 -0.97 -8.08
CA PRO A 29 8.20 -2.02 -8.09
C PRO A 29 7.60 -3.41 -7.79
N SER A 30 8.10 -4.44 -8.45
CA SER A 30 7.78 -5.82 -8.09
C SER A 30 8.25 -6.15 -6.68
N PHE A 31 7.51 -6.99 -5.98
CA PHE A 31 7.84 -7.45 -4.64
C PHE A 31 7.66 -8.96 -4.53
N GLU A 32 8.12 -9.55 -3.42
CA GLU A 32 7.97 -10.99 -3.13
C GLU A 32 7.06 -11.20 -1.91
N ALA A 33 6.56 -12.42 -1.73
CA ALA A 33 5.72 -12.75 -0.58
C ALA A 33 6.45 -12.45 0.74
N GLY A 34 5.77 -11.78 1.67
CA GLY A 34 6.36 -11.33 2.93
C GLY A 34 7.09 -9.98 2.84
N ALA A 35 7.05 -9.28 1.70
CA ALA A 35 7.56 -7.92 1.62
C ALA A 35 6.73 -6.93 2.46
N HIS A 36 7.39 -5.86 2.90
CA HIS A 36 6.81 -4.79 3.69
C HIS A 36 7.20 -3.43 3.12
N ILE A 37 6.38 -2.42 3.38
CA ILE A 37 6.64 -1.03 3.04
C ILE A 37 6.63 -0.14 4.28
N ASP A 38 7.41 0.92 4.23
CA ASP A 38 7.39 2.00 5.21
C ASP A 38 6.45 3.12 4.74
N VAL A 39 5.41 3.38 5.53
CA VAL A 39 4.45 4.46 5.29
C VAL A 39 4.81 5.66 6.15
N HIS A 40 5.15 6.76 5.49
CA HIS A 40 5.45 8.04 6.12
C HIS A 40 4.15 8.85 6.30
N LEU A 41 3.80 9.15 7.54
CA LEU A 41 2.62 9.92 7.89
C LEU A 41 2.97 11.40 8.08
N LYS A 42 1.98 12.28 7.81
CA LYS A 42 2.16 13.75 7.91
C LYS A 42 2.58 14.25 9.30
N ASN A 43 2.33 13.45 10.35
CA ASN A 43 2.75 13.75 11.72
C ASN A 43 4.20 13.34 12.01
N GLY A 44 4.99 12.97 10.99
CA GLY A 44 6.39 12.57 11.13
C GLY A 44 6.59 11.12 11.58
N LEU A 45 5.52 10.33 11.75
CA LEU A 45 5.63 8.92 12.09
C LEU A 45 5.85 8.06 10.84
N THR A 46 6.73 7.07 10.96
CA THR A 46 6.83 5.97 10.01
C THR A 46 6.23 4.70 10.61
N ARG A 47 5.45 3.98 9.81
CA ARG A 47 4.86 2.69 10.18
C ARG A 47 5.11 1.67 9.08
N GLN A 48 5.52 0.49 9.46
CA GLN A 48 5.75 -0.61 8.54
C GLN A 48 4.47 -1.44 8.38
N TYR A 49 4.10 -1.74 7.14
CA TYR A 49 2.95 -2.58 6.81
C TYR A 49 3.37 -3.66 5.81
N SER A 50 2.88 -4.89 6.02
CA SER A 50 3.06 -5.98 5.06
C SER A 50 2.21 -5.73 3.81
N LEU A 51 2.75 -6.07 2.64
CA LEU A 51 1.95 -6.14 1.43
C LEU A 51 1.11 -7.41 1.46
N SER A 52 -0.21 -7.25 1.38
CA SER A 52 -1.18 -8.35 1.53
C SER A 52 -1.81 -8.80 0.22
N ASN A 53 -1.54 -8.12 -0.90
CA ASN A 53 -2.00 -8.52 -2.22
C ASN A 53 -1.04 -9.54 -2.86
N CYS A 54 -1.44 -10.14 -3.99
CA CYS A 54 -0.59 -11.13 -4.64
C CYS A 54 0.67 -10.45 -5.21
N CYS A 55 1.85 -11.03 -5.01
CA CYS A 55 3.11 -10.44 -5.48
C CYS A 55 3.22 -10.36 -7.01
N THR A 56 2.42 -11.13 -7.73
CA THR A 56 2.31 -11.09 -9.20
C THR A 56 1.24 -10.11 -9.69
N GLU A 57 0.47 -9.50 -8.78
CA GLU A 57 -0.59 -8.56 -9.09
C GLU A 57 -0.01 -7.15 -9.26
N LYS A 58 -0.28 -6.54 -10.41
CA LYS A 58 0.18 -5.19 -10.75
C LYS A 58 -0.93 -4.14 -10.72
N HIS A 59 -2.19 -4.54 -10.75
CA HIS A 59 -3.35 -3.66 -10.82
C HIS A 59 -4.58 -4.33 -10.18
N ARG A 60 -5.30 -3.60 -9.32
CA ARG A 60 -6.62 -3.97 -8.79
C ARG A 60 -7.60 -2.80 -8.92
#